data_AF-A0A3B9SMM6-F1
#
_entry.id   AF-A0A3B9SMM6-F1
#
_cell.length_a   1.000
_cell.length_b   1.000
_cell.length_c   1.000
_cell.angle_alpha   90.00
_cell.angle_beta   90.00
_cell.angle_gamma   90.00
#
_symmetry.space_group_name_H-M   'P 1'
#
loop_
_entity.id
_entity.type
_entity.pdbx_description
1 polymer ?
#
loop_
_entity_poly.entity_id
_entity_poly.type
_entity_poly.pdbx_seq_one_letter_code
_entity_poly.pdbx_strand_id
1 'polypeptide(L)' 'MEAGIREVKNRFSEYLRRVKQGEIVVITERNVP' A
#
# COMPACT_ATOMS: atom_id res chain seq x y z
N MET A 1 -1.36 -6.30 -5.66
CA MET A 1 -1.87 -6.47 -4.28
C MET A 1 -2.69 -5.24 -3.90
N GLU A 2 -3.81 -5.37 -3.20
CA GLU A 2 -4.57 -4.23 -2.67
C GLU A 2 -4.21 -4.00 -1.20
N ALA A 3 -3.97 -2.75 -0.82
CA ALA A 3 -3.61 -2.37 0.55
C ALA A 3 -4.33 -1.08 0.97
N GLY A 4 -4.74 -0.99 2.23
CA GLY A 4 -5.41 0.20 2.74
C GLY A 4 -4.44 1.36 2.96
N ILE A 5 -4.86 2.61 2.71
CA ILE A 5 -4.01 3.80 2.88
C ILE A 5 -3.41 3.90 4.29
N ARG A 6 -4.17 3.55 5.34
CA ARG A 6 -3.69 3.55 6.73
C ARG A 6 -2.61 2.48 6.96
N GLU A 7 -2.79 1.31 6.36
CA GLU A 7 -1.82 0.22 6.46
C GLU A 7 -0.51 0.58 5.77
N VAL A 8 -0.60 1.10 4.55
CA VAL A 8 0.55 1.58 3.77
C VAL A 8 1.29 2.67 4.53
N LYS A 9 0.57 3.63 5.14
CA LYS A 9 1.19 4.68 5.97
C LYS A 9 1.96 4.08 7.14
N ASN A 10 1.37 3.12 7.86
CA ASN A 10 1.98 2.53 9.05
C ASN A 10 3.17 1.62 8.73
N ARG A 11 3.22 1.04 7.52
CA ARG A 11 4.26 0.10 7.08
C ARG A 11 4.96 0.57 5.80
N PHE A 12 5.15 1.88 5.64
CA PHE A 12 5.52 2.48 4.36
C PHE A 12 6.82 1.93 3.77
N SER A 13 7.85 1.78 4.59
CA SER A 13 9.14 1.23 4.17
C SER A 13 9.05 -0.21 3.66
N GLU A 14 8.12 -1.02 4.19
CA GLU A 14 7.89 -2.39 3.73
C GLU A 14 7.28 -2.40 2.33
N TYR A 15 6.26 -1.58 2.11
CA TYR A 15 5.61 -1.44 0.81
C TYR A 15 6.56 -0.87 -0.25
N LEU A 16 7.43 0.08 0.11
CA LEU A 16 8.46 0.58 -0.80
C LEU A 16 9.45 -0.51 -1.25
N ARG A 17 9.85 -1.42 -0.35
CA ARG A 17 10.74 -2.53 -0.70
C ARG A 17 10.09 -3.48 -1.69
N ARG A 18 8.81 -3.78 -1.50
CA ARG A 18 8.01 -4.62 -2.40
C ARG A 18 7.87 -3.99 -3.78
N VAL A 19 7.51 -2.70 -3.84
CA VAL A 19 7.41 -1.97 -5.11
C VAL A 19 8.77 -1.90 -5.82
N LYS A 20 9.86 -1.70 -5.08
CA LYS A 20 11.23 -1.73 -5.65
C LYS A 20 11.59 -3.09 -6.28
N GLN A 21 10.99 -4.19 -5.81
CA GLN A 21 11.16 -5.52 -6.37
C GLN A 21 10.25 -5.80 -7.59
N GLY A 22 9.44 -4.82 -8.00
CA GLY A 22 8.54 -4.91 -9.15
C GLY A 22 7.10 -5.25 -8.79
N GLU A 23 6.74 -5.29 -7.50
CA GLU A 23 5.36 -5.53 -7.10
C GLU A 23 4.47 -4.30 -7.34
N ILE A 24 3.29 -4.51 -7.93
CA ILE A 24 2.28 -3.45 -8.09
C ILE A 24 1.31 -3.50 -6.91
N VAL A 25 1.25 -2.40 -6.15
CA VAL A 25 0.35 -2.22 -5.02
C VAL A 25 -0.70 -1.18 -5.35
N VAL A 26 -1.96 -1.57 -5.31
CA VAL A 26 -3.13 -0.70 -5.48
C VAL A 26 -3.56 -0.23 -4.10
N ILE A 27 -3.51 1.08 -3.87
CA ILE A 27 -3.88 1.67 -2.58
C ILE A 27 -5.38 1.93 -2.56
N THR A 28 -6.04 1.44 -1.53
CA THR A 28 -7.49 1.57 -1.33
C THR A 28 -7.76 2.44 -0.10
N GLU A 29 -8.87 3.17 -0.12
CA GLU A 29 -9.33 3.94 1.01
C GLU A 29 -10.69 3.41 1.47
N ARG A 30 -10.82 3.15 2.78
CA ARG A 30 -12.08 2.74 3.39
C ARG A 30 -12.85 3.99 3.82
N ASN A 31 -14.16 3.99 3.63
CA ASN A 31 -15.10 5.09 3.92
C ASN A 31 -15.05 6.29 2.95
N VAL A 32 -14.64 6.07 1.70
CA VAL A 32 -15.00 6.99 0.61
C VAL A 32 -16.40 6.57 0.13
N PRO A 33 -17.42 7.46 0.13
CA PRO A 33 -18.69 7.15 -0.52
C PRO A 33 -18.52 6.92 -2.02
#